data_AF-A0A1Q7H625-F1
#
_entry.id   AF-A0A1Q7H625-F1
#
_cell.length_a   1.000
_cell.length_b   1.000
_cell.length_c   1.000
_cell.angle_alpha   90.00
_cell.angle_beta   90.00
_cell.angle_gamma   90.00
#
_symmetry.space_group_name_H-M   'P 1'
#
loop_
_entity.id
_entity.type
_entity.pdbx_description
1 polymer ?
#
loop_
_entity_poly.entity_id
_entity_poly.type
_entity_poly.pdbx_seq_one_letter_code
_entity_poly.pdbx_strand_id
1 'polypeptide(L)'
;MRSSLVVGVVSVFALASGAAAAQEHEHGAAAAEKLGTVHFATSCRAAAQPSFDRAVALLHSFEFGRAIAGFDATLKADPSCTISYWGIALSRWGNPFAVGAKPAAAQQQGRAAIERAKASPPKTDREKAYVDAASKLYADFERTPQTPRVIAYRDAMAALAARYPDDTEASIFYALSLAFAADPSDKTYVNQKKAGAILQSLFAKQPDHPGLAHYIIHSYDVPPLANYALEAARRYAKIAPSAPHALHMPSHTFTRVGYWQESIDTNIAAAAAAKREGSTGEELHASDYQTYAYLQTGQDREALRVRESLPEIFGRFNAAAAGSAAPPSAAYFALAAIPARYALERGDWKAAATLEPRQSAFPYTEAMTYFARALGAARLGDAATIRASIDALLQSRDRLTQANETYWAEQVEIQRRGAAAWLALVEGRKQDALAEMRATAEREDATEKSAVTPGPLAPARELLGEMLLQMNEPAQALREFATTLRKEPNRFRAVAGAAKAAAASGNRVAARTFSDQLLKICAKADTPGRPELQLARQSVTRSGAR
;
A
#
# COMPACT_ATOMS: atom_id res chain seq x y z
N MET A 1 -35.31 -91.38 -42.34
CA MET A 1 -34.60 -92.25 -41.38
C MET A 1 -33.17 -91.75 -41.25
N ARG A 2 -32.77 -91.44 -40.01
CA ARG A 2 -31.40 -91.52 -39.45
C ARG A 2 -30.22 -90.83 -40.16
N SER A 3 -29.67 -89.88 -39.40
CA SER A 3 -28.26 -89.81 -38.97
C SER A 3 -27.23 -89.02 -39.79
N SER A 4 -26.85 -87.89 -39.19
CA SER A 4 -25.48 -87.44 -38.84
C SER A 4 -24.38 -87.42 -39.90
N LEU A 5 -23.82 -86.23 -40.18
CA LEU A 5 -22.38 -85.97 -39.99
C LEU A 5 -22.08 -84.46 -39.92
N VAL A 6 -21.10 -84.11 -39.10
CA VAL A 6 -20.66 -82.77 -38.69
C VAL A 6 -19.65 -82.20 -39.69
N VAL A 7 -19.75 -80.90 -40.04
CA VAL A 7 -18.61 -80.08 -40.48
C VAL A 7 -18.78 -78.66 -39.91
N GLY A 8 -17.77 -78.17 -39.21
CA GLY A 8 -17.79 -76.90 -38.49
C GLY A 8 -17.49 -75.67 -39.34
N VAL A 9 -17.93 -74.51 -38.84
CA VAL A 9 -17.43 -73.18 -39.23
C VAL A 9 -17.28 -72.34 -37.96
N VAL A 10 -16.11 -71.72 -37.85
CA VAL A 10 -15.68 -70.83 -36.75
C VAL A 10 -16.43 -69.50 -36.85
N SER A 11 -17.08 -69.08 -35.77
CA SER A 11 -17.68 -67.74 -35.62
C SER A 11 -16.86 -66.89 -34.67
N VAL A 12 -16.34 -65.77 -35.16
CA VAL A 12 -15.65 -64.74 -34.38
C VAL A 12 -16.68 -63.76 -33.83
N PHE A 13 -16.78 -63.65 -32.50
CA PHE A 13 -17.58 -62.62 -31.81
C PHE A 13 -16.77 -61.33 -31.70
N ALA A 14 -17.25 -60.25 -32.32
CA ALA A 14 -16.76 -58.89 -32.08
C ALA A 14 -17.53 -58.28 -30.90
N LEU A 15 -16.82 -58.03 -29.79
CA LEU A 15 -17.33 -57.29 -28.63
C LEU A 15 -17.01 -55.81 -28.79
N ALA A 16 -18.06 -54.98 -28.88
CA ALA A 16 -17.97 -53.53 -28.81
C ALA A 16 -17.59 -53.10 -27.39
N SER A 17 -16.48 -52.38 -27.24
CA SER A 17 -16.06 -51.70 -26.01
C SER A 17 -16.23 -50.19 -26.19
N GLY A 18 -17.01 -49.57 -25.30
CA GLY A 18 -17.22 -48.13 -25.29
C GLY A 18 -15.91 -47.39 -25.00
N ALA A 19 -15.53 -46.49 -25.90
CA ALA A 19 -14.46 -45.53 -25.67
C ALA A 19 -14.99 -44.43 -24.73
N ALA A 20 -14.53 -44.46 -23.48
CA ALA A 20 -14.61 -43.30 -22.60
C ALA A 20 -13.78 -42.18 -23.24
N ALA A 21 -14.43 -41.06 -23.56
CA ALA A 21 -13.74 -39.83 -23.90
C ALA A 21 -12.93 -39.39 -22.68
N ALA A 22 -11.61 -39.55 -22.75
CA ALA A 22 -10.69 -38.92 -21.83
C ALA A 22 -10.81 -37.41 -22.04
N GLN A 23 -11.44 -36.72 -21.09
CA GLN A 23 -11.21 -35.30 -20.89
C GLN A 23 -9.74 -35.14 -20.54
N GLU A 24 -8.94 -34.71 -21.51
CA GLU A 24 -7.64 -34.10 -21.22
C GLU A 24 -7.93 -32.87 -20.36
N HIS A 25 -7.79 -33.04 -19.06
CA HIS A 25 -7.59 -31.93 -18.15
C HIS A 25 -6.29 -31.26 -18.58
N GLU A 26 -6.40 -30.15 -19.32
CA GLU A 26 -5.36 -29.12 -19.35
C GLU A 26 -5.15 -28.66 -17.90
N HIS A 27 -4.29 -29.37 -17.18
CA HIS A 27 -3.55 -28.77 -16.08
C HIS A 27 -2.67 -27.70 -16.72
N GLY A 28 -3.19 -26.48 -16.82
CA GLY A 28 -2.41 -25.32 -17.21
C GLY A 28 -1.14 -25.33 -16.36
N ALA A 29 0.00 -25.58 -16.99
CA ALA A 29 1.29 -25.57 -16.32
C ALA A 29 1.38 -24.25 -15.57
N ALA A 30 1.39 -24.29 -14.24
CA ALA A 30 1.58 -23.10 -13.44
C ALA A 30 2.84 -22.41 -13.97
N ALA A 31 2.70 -21.18 -14.47
CA ALA A 31 3.83 -20.44 -15.01
C ALA A 31 4.97 -20.48 -13.97
N ALA A 32 6.19 -20.77 -14.43
CA ALA A 32 7.34 -20.86 -13.56
C ALA A 32 7.43 -19.60 -12.67
N GLU A 33 7.67 -19.80 -11.38
CA GLU A 33 7.76 -18.72 -10.40
C GLU A 33 8.83 -17.71 -10.80
N LYS A 34 8.46 -16.42 -10.83
CA LYS A 34 9.36 -15.32 -11.21
C LYS A 34 9.43 -14.29 -10.09
N LEU A 35 10.60 -14.22 -9.45
CA LEU A 35 10.90 -13.36 -8.30
C LEU A 35 12.05 -12.37 -8.57
N GLY A 36 12.56 -12.31 -9.79
CA GLY A 36 13.78 -11.59 -10.15
C GLY A 36 15.03 -12.45 -9.95
N THR A 37 16.21 -11.81 -10.01
CA THR A 37 17.51 -12.48 -9.87
C THR A 37 18.20 -11.98 -8.60
N VAL A 38 18.52 -12.92 -7.71
CA VAL A 38 19.26 -12.68 -6.46
C VAL A 38 20.39 -13.69 -6.39
N HIS A 39 21.55 -13.25 -5.92
CA HIS A 39 22.61 -14.14 -5.50
C HIS A 39 23.23 -13.63 -4.19
N PHE A 40 23.00 -14.37 -3.11
CA PHE A 40 23.61 -14.10 -1.82
C PHE A 40 24.70 -15.14 -1.57
N ALA A 41 25.97 -14.74 -1.63
CA ALA A 41 27.07 -15.67 -1.41
C ALA A 41 27.00 -16.30 0.00
N THR A 42 27.09 -17.63 0.10
CA THR A 42 27.06 -18.37 1.37
C THR A 42 28.20 -19.38 1.48
N SER A 43 28.49 -19.83 2.71
CA SER A 43 29.38 -20.95 3.04
C SER A 43 28.65 -22.30 3.11
N CYS A 44 27.40 -22.32 2.64
CA CYS A 44 26.57 -23.51 2.55
C CYS A 44 27.06 -24.43 1.43
N ARG A 45 26.57 -25.67 1.40
CA ARG A 45 26.80 -26.59 0.28
C ARG A 45 26.21 -26.00 -0.99
N ALA A 46 26.90 -26.17 -2.13
CA ALA A 46 26.45 -25.64 -3.42
C ALA A 46 25.01 -26.05 -3.79
N ALA A 47 24.59 -27.26 -3.42
CA ALA A 47 23.21 -27.74 -3.65
C ALA A 47 22.13 -26.96 -2.87
N ALA A 48 22.50 -26.25 -1.80
CA ALA A 48 21.59 -25.43 -1.00
C ALA A 48 21.46 -23.99 -1.53
N GLN A 49 22.40 -23.53 -2.38
CA GLN A 49 22.48 -22.16 -2.88
C GLN A 49 21.20 -21.70 -3.61
N PRO A 50 20.59 -22.48 -4.54
CA PRO A 50 19.37 -22.04 -5.23
C PRO A 50 18.18 -21.82 -4.28
N SER A 51 18.02 -22.69 -3.28
CA SER A 51 16.97 -22.55 -2.26
C SER A 51 17.19 -21.32 -1.39
N PHE A 52 18.44 -21.03 -1.03
CA PHE A 52 18.80 -19.84 -0.26
C PHE A 52 18.53 -18.56 -1.07
N ASP A 53 19.00 -18.49 -2.31
CA ASP A 53 18.80 -17.32 -3.19
C ASP A 53 17.31 -17.06 -3.43
N ARG A 54 16.51 -18.12 -3.64
CA ARG A 54 15.05 -18.02 -3.72
C ARG A 54 14.44 -17.45 -2.44
N ALA A 55 14.88 -17.93 -1.27
CA ALA A 55 14.39 -17.42 0.02
C ALA A 55 14.75 -15.95 0.25
N VAL A 56 15.92 -15.51 -0.19
CA VAL A 56 16.34 -14.09 -0.15
C VAL A 56 15.52 -13.24 -1.14
N ALA A 57 15.21 -13.74 -2.34
CA ALA A 57 14.32 -13.06 -3.28
C ALA A 57 12.92 -12.82 -2.68
N LEU A 58 12.35 -13.84 -2.03
CA LEU A 58 11.09 -13.73 -1.29
C LEU A 58 11.18 -12.75 -0.12
N LEU A 59 12.29 -12.78 0.64
CA LEU A 59 12.54 -11.82 1.71
C LEU A 59 12.60 -10.38 1.18
N HIS A 60 13.24 -10.17 0.03
CA HIS A 60 13.27 -8.85 -0.61
C HIS A 60 11.89 -8.37 -1.02
N SER A 61 11.00 -9.26 -1.46
CA SER A 61 9.61 -8.93 -1.80
C SER A 61 8.63 -8.98 -0.63
N PHE A 62 9.12 -9.12 0.61
CA PHE A 62 8.30 -9.18 1.84
C PHE A 62 7.30 -10.36 1.89
N GLU A 63 7.60 -11.42 1.15
CA GLU A 63 6.86 -12.69 1.18
C GLU A 63 7.34 -13.53 2.39
N PHE A 64 7.22 -12.99 3.60
CA PHE A 64 7.94 -13.48 4.79
C PHE A 64 7.63 -14.94 5.14
N GLY A 65 6.37 -15.37 5.03
CA GLY A 65 5.99 -16.76 5.30
C GLY A 65 6.67 -17.73 4.32
N ARG A 66 6.70 -17.39 3.04
CA ARG A 66 7.36 -18.19 1.98
C ARG A 66 8.89 -18.12 2.10
N ALA A 67 9.45 -16.98 2.50
CA ALA A 67 10.87 -16.82 2.77
C ALA A 67 11.32 -17.73 3.93
N ILE A 68 10.58 -17.75 5.06
CA ILE A 68 10.84 -18.64 6.19
C ILE A 68 10.83 -20.11 5.74
N ALA A 69 9.81 -20.53 4.99
CA ALA A 69 9.74 -21.89 4.46
C ALA A 69 10.94 -22.24 3.55
N GLY A 70 11.42 -21.28 2.76
CA GLY A 70 12.62 -21.44 1.93
C GLY A 70 13.91 -21.58 2.75
N PHE A 71 14.08 -20.78 3.80
CA PHE A 71 15.22 -20.90 4.71
C PHE A 71 15.19 -22.20 5.53
N ASP A 72 14.01 -22.64 5.99
CA ASP A 72 13.84 -23.94 6.65
C ASP A 72 14.16 -25.11 5.70
N ALA A 73 13.74 -25.03 4.44
CA ALA A 73 14.09 -26.01 3.41
C ALA A 73 15.60 -26.04 3.14
N THR A 74 16.26 -24.87 3.17
CA THR A 74 17.72 -24.76 3.02
C THR A 74 18.44 -25.46 4.18
N LEU A 75 18.00 -25.23 5.42
CA LEU A 75 18.54 -25.91 6.60
C LEU A 75 18.32 -27.43 6.57
N LYS A 76 17.19 -27.88 6.02
CA LYS A 76 16.92 -29.31 5.82
C LYS A 76 17.89 -29.95 4.81
N ALA A 77 18.23 -29.24 3.74
CA ALA A 77 19.16 -29.71 2.72
C ALA A 77 20.64 -29.62 3.16
N ASP A 78 20.99 -28.58 3.94
CA ASP A 78 22.30 -28.40 4.55
C ASP A 78 22.17 -27.86 5.98
N PRO A 79 22.20 -28.74 7.00
CA PRO A 79 22.15 -28.31 8.40
C PRO A 79 23.31 -27.42 8.84
N SER A 80 24.40 -27.36 8.06
CA SER A 80 25.54 -26.46 8.33
C SER A 80 25.33 -25.04 7.79
N CYS A 81 24.25 -24.80 7.03
CA CYS A 81 23.89 -23.50 6.44
C CYS A 81 23.24 -22.55 7.46
N THR A 82 23.93 -22.29 8.58
CA THR A 82 23.34 -21.61 9.74
C THR A 82 23.05 -20.12 9.52
N ILE A 83 23.59 -19.52 8.46
CA ILE A 83 23.15 -18.19 7.97
C ILE A 83 21.66 -18.15 7.61
N SER A 84 21.02 -19.28 7.32
CA SER A 84 19.56 -19.34 7.09
C SER A 84 18.75 -18.86 8.29
N TYR A 85 19.27 -18.99 9.52
CA TYR A 85 18.62 -18.44 10.71
C TYR A 85 18.59 -16.91 10.73
N TRP A 86 19.53 -16.21 10.09
CA TRP A 86 19.46 -14.76 9.88
C TRP A 86 18.26 -14.40 8.99
N GLY A 87 18.06 -15.13 7.89
CA GLY A 87 16.93 -14.92 6.99
C GLY A 87 15.58 -15.19 7.66
N ILE A 88 15.51 -16.24 8.48
CA ILE A 88 14.34 -16.52 9.33
C ILE A 88 14.11 -15.36 10.32
N ALA A 89 15.16 -14.90 11.00
CA ALA A 89 15.04 -13.78 11.93
C ALA A 89 14.50 -12.53 11.23
N LEU A 90 15.13 -12.06 10.14
CA LEU A 90 14.63 -10.91 9.38
C LEU A 90 13.19 -11.10 8.89
N SER A 91 12.82 -12.30 8.45
CA SER A 91 11.44 -12.58 8.03
C SER A 91 10.44 -12.49 9.19
N ARG A 92 10.86 -12.85 10.42
CA ARG A 92 10.04 -12.70 11.64
C ARG A 92 9.93 -11.25 12.10
N TRP A 93 10.88 -10.38 11.73
CA TRP A 93 10.72 -8.93 11.94
C TRP A 93 9.51 -8.38 11.16
N GLY A 94 9.24 -8.97 10.00
CA GLY A 94 8.18 -8.58 9.09
C GLY A 94 8.44 -7.22 8.43
N ASN A 95 7.39 -6.60 7.89
CA ASN A 95 7.49 -5.36 7.11
C ASN A 95 8.16 -4.23 7.93
N PRO A 96 9.37 -3.77 7.58
CA PRO A 96 10.11 -2.79 8.37
C PRO A 96 9.45 -1.41 8.41
N PHE A 97 8.53 -1.11 7.49
CA PHE A 97 7.80 0.16 7.39
C PHE A 97 6.44 0.13 8.11
N ALA A 98 6.05 -0.99 8.72
CA ALA A 98 4.82 -1.06 9.51
C ALA A 98 4.92 -0.15 10.75
N VAL A 99 3.94 0.75 10.92
CA VAL A 99 3.81 1.63 12.08
C VAL A 99 3.44 0.83 13.33
N GLY A 100 3.97 1.24 14.48
CA GLY A 100 3.70 0.62 15.78
C GLY A 100 4.75 -0.41 16.21
N ALA A 101 4.54 -0.96 17.40
CA ALA A 101 5.43 -1.98 17.97
C ALA A 101 5.25 -3.33 17.28
N LYS A 102 6.36 -4.05 17.03
CA LYS A 102 6.31 -5.42 16.53
C LYS A 102 5.61 -6.35 17.53
N PRO A 103 4.76 -7.30 17.07
CA PRO A 103 4.13 -8.27 17.97
C PRO A 103 5.16 -9.04 18.80
N ALA A 104 4.92 -9.20 20.10
CA ALA A 104 5.85 -9.87 21.01
C ALA A 104 6.18 -11.30 20.55
N ALA A 105 5.19 -12.06 20.06
CA ALA A 105 5.41 -13.41 19.55
C ALA A 105 6.38 -13.44 18.34
N ALA A 106 6.26 -12.48 17.42
CA ALA A 106 7.17 -12.35 16.29
C ALA A 106 8.60 -11.98 16.74
N GLN A 107 8.71 -11.09 17.74
CA GLN A 107 10.00 -10.74 18.33
C GLN A 107 10.67 -11.93 19.04
N GLN A 108 9.90 -12.73 19.78
CA GLN A 108 10.39 -13.96 20.42
C GLN A 108 10.88 -15.00 19.39
N GLN A 109 10.12 -15.20 18.31
CA GLN A 109 10.49 -16.11 17.23
C GLN A 109 11.76 -15.67 16.51
N GLY A 110 11.90 -14.37 16.24
CA GLY A 110 13.10 -13.80 15.64
C GLY A 110 14.33 -13.93 16.55
N ARG A 111 14.18 -13.63 17.85
CA ARG A 111 15.24 -13.87 18.85
C ARG A 111 15.66 -15.33 18.88
N ALA A 112 14.71 -16.27 18.90
CA ALA A 112 15.02 -17.70 18.93
C ALA A 112 15.82 -18.15 17.70
N ALA A 113 15.54 -17.58 16.52
CA ALA A 113 16.34 -17.83 15.32
C ALA A 113 17.78 -17.29 15.46
N ILE A 114 17.95 -16.07 15.97
CA ILE A 114 19.27 -15.49 16.25
C ILE A 114 20.07 -16.34 17.25
N GLU A 115 19.44 -16.81 18.34
CA GLU A 115 20.15 -17.63 19.32
C GLU A 115 20.56 -19.00 18.76
N ARG A 116 19.78 -19.58 17.84
CA ARG A 116 20.22 -20.78 17.10
C ARG A 116 21.42 -20.49 16.20
N ALA A 117 21.42 -19.34 15.51
CA ALA A 117 22.56 -18.90 14.70
C ALA A 117 23.83 -18.71 15.54
N LYS A 118 23.71 -18.19 16.76
CA LYS A 118 24.84 -17.99 17.68
C LYS A 118 25.33 -19.29 18.34
N ALA A 119 24.43 -20.22 18.62
CA ALA A 119 24.79 -21.54 19.15
C ALA A 119 25.56 -22.40 18.13
N SER A 120 25.33 -22.18 16.84
CA SER A 120 26.10 -22.78 15.74
C SER A 120 26.50 -21.70 14.73
N PRO A 121 27.55 -20.91 15.04
CA PRO A 121 27.94 -19.75 14.25
C PRO A 121 28.15 -20.07 12.77
N PRO A 122 27.74 -19.19 11.85
CA PRO A 122 28.11 -19.32 10.44
C PRO A 122 29.63 -19.40 10.25
N LYS A 123 30.06 -20.06 9.16
CA LYS A 123 31.49 -20.40 8.96
C LYS A 123 32.33 -19.16 8.69
N THR A 124 31.77 -18.13 8.06
CA THR A 124 32.52 -16.94 7.65
C THR A 124 32.25 -15.74 8.53
N ASP A 125 33.23 -14.85 8.66
CA ASP A 125 33.07 -13.60 9.41
C ASP A 125 32.04 -12.65 8.77
N ARG A 126 31.82 -12.76 7.45
CA ARG A 126 30.76 -12.04 6.74
C ARG A 126 29.39 -12.48 7.23
N GLU A 127 29.12 -13.77 7.23
CA GLU A 127 27.84 -14.32 7.67
C GLU A 127 27.59 -14.09 9.17
N LYS A 128 28.64 -14.18 10.01
CA LYS A 128 28.54 -13.81 11.43
C LYS A 128 28.13 -12.34 11.59
N ALA A 129 28.68 -11.43 10.78
CA ALA A 129 28.32 -10.02 10.82
C ALA A 129 26.83 -9.76 10.48
N TYR A 130 26.25 -10.53 9.54
CA TYR A 130 24.82 -10.46 9.25
C TYR A 130 23.96 -10.89 10.44
N VAL A 131 24.32 -12.01 11.08
CA VAL A 131 23.64 -12.50 12.29
C VAL A 131 23.76 -11.46 13.41
N ASP A 132 24.96 -10.90 13.62
CA ASP A 132 25.21 -9.88 14.63
C ASP A 132 24.40 -8.60 14.39
N ALA A 133 24.29 -8.15 13.13
CA ALA A 133 23.45 -7.03 12.76
C ALA A 133 21.98 -7.33 13.08
N ALA A 134 21.42 -8.44 12.56
CA ALA A 134 20.04 -8.82 12.82
C ALA A 134 19.74 -9.03 14.32
N SER A 135 20.72 -9.45 15.13
CA SER A 135 20.53 -9.57 16.58
C SER A 135 20.16 -8.25 17.26
N LYS A 136 20.56 -7.09 16.69
CA LYS A 136 20.23 -5.78 17.24
C LYS A 136 18.73 -5.50 17.23
N LEU A 137 17.99 -6.06 16.27
CA LEU A 137 16.54 -5.94 16.21
C LEU A 137 15.85 -6.61 17.40
N TYR A 138 16.47 -7.59 18.06
CA TYR A 138 15.84 -8.41 19.11
C TYR A 138 16.47 -8.25 20.50
N ALA A 139 17.51 -7.42 20.62
CA ALA A 139 18.28 -7.25 21.84
C ALA A 139 17.41 -6.65 22.97
N ASP A 140 17.16 -7.43 24.03
CA ASP A 140 16.39 -7.02 25.21
C ASP A 140 15.06 -6.33 24.84
N PHE A 141 14.33 -6.87 23.86
CA PHE A 141 13.17 -6.21 23.28
C PHE A 141 12.01 -6.00 24.28
N GLU A 142 11.99 -6.78 25.37
CA GLU A 142 11.02 -6.63 26.45
C GLU A 142 11.21 -5.34 27.26
N ARG A 143 12.43 -4.78 27.29
CA ARG A 143 12.77 -3.60 28.09
C ARG A 143 13.29 -2.44 27.24
N THR A 144 13.79 -2.74 26.04
CA THR A 144 14.35 -1.75 25.12
C THR A 144 13.31 -1.38 24.05
N PRO A 145 12.94 -0.08 23.94
CA PRO A 145 12.06 0.39 22.88
C PRO A 145 12.54 -0.02 21.48
N GLN A 146 11.62 -0.04 20.52
CA GLN A 146 11.91 -0.47 19.15
C GLN A 146 12.90 0.44 18.43
N THR A 147 12.79 1.77 18.59
CA THR A 147 13.60 2.74 17.84
C THR A 147 15.11 2.59 18.08
N PRO A 148 15.63 2.52 19.32
CA PRO A 148 17.06 2.27 19.55
C PRO A 148 17.58 0.98 18.90
N ARG A 149 16.78 -0.10 18.88
CA ARG A 149 17.14 -1.38 18.26
C ARG A 149 17.23 -1.29 16.73
N VAL A 150 16.28 -0.56 16.12
CA VAL A 150 16.29 -0.26 14.68
C VAL A 150 17.52 0.56 14.30
N ILE A 151 17.87 1.58 15.09
CA ILE A 151 19.08 2.40 14.90
C ILE A 151 20.34 1.54 15.02
N ALA A 152 20.41 0.67 16.04
CA ALA A 152 21.54 -0.23 16.23
C ALA A 152 21.70 -1.24 15.07
N TYR A 153 20.59 -1.75 14.51
CA TYR A 153 20.61 -2.58 13.30
C TYR A 153 21.16 -1.80 12.10
N ARG A 154 20.67 -0.58 11.87
CA ARG A 154 21.16 0.30 10.80
C ARG A 154 22.67 0.53 10.89
N ASP A 155 23.17 0.83 12.09
CA ASP A 155 24.59 1.12 12.29
C ASP A 155 25.45 -0.14 12.11
N ALA A 156 24.96 -1.31 12.55
CA ALA A 156 25.62 -2.58 12.30
C ALA A 156 25.66 -2.92 10.80
N MET A 157 24.57 -2.68 10.06
CA MET A 157 24.53 -2.85 8.60
C MET A 157 25.45 -1.86 7.87
N ALA A 158 25.57 -0.63 8.37
CA ALA A 158 26.52 0.35 7.85
C ALA A 158 27.97 -0.16 7.96
N ALA A 159 28.34 -0.68 9.14
CA ALA A 159 29.66 -1.24 9.38
C ALA A 159 29.92 -2.49 8.51
N LEU A 160 28.90 -3.34 8.32
CA LEU A 160 29.00 -4.53 7.46
C LEU A 160 29.24 -4.13 6.00
N ALA A 161 28.43 -3.22 5.44
CA ALA A 161 28.60 -2.74 4.07
C ALA A 161 29.95 -2.04 3.85
N ALA A 162 30.46 -1.31 4.86
CA ALA A 162 31.79 -0.71 4.79
C ALA A 162 32.93 -1.75 4.83
N ARG A 163 32.77 -2.84 5.60
CA ARG A 163 33.77 -3.92 5.70
C ARG A 163 33.81 -4.81 4.47
N TYR A 164 32.68 -4.98 3.77
CA TYR A 164 32.55 -5.82 2.59
C TYR A 164 31.98 -5.01 1.40
N PRO A 165 32.78 -4.12 0.78
CA PRO A 165 32.28 -3.20 -0.26
C PRO A 165 31.80 -3.90 -1.55
N ASP A 166 32.31 -5.10 -1.85
CA ASP A 166 31.88 -5.90 -3.01
C ASP A 166 30.57 -6.68 -2.75
N ASP A 167 30.12 -6.70 -1.49
CA ASP A 167 28.87 -7.34 -1.10
C ASP A 167 27.68 -6.43 -1.40
N THR A 168 27.05 -6.68 -2.56
CA THR A 168 25.89 -5.91 -2.99
C THR A 168 24.72 -6.10 -2.02
N GLU A 169 24.52 -7.29 -1.48
CA GLU A 169 23.43 -7.57 -0.53
C GLU A 169 23.60 -6.76 0.76
N ALA A 170 24.84 -6.61 1.25
CA ALA A 170 25.13 -5.78 2.41
C ALA A 170 24.72 -4.33 2.19
N SER A 171 25.05 -3.79 1.01
CA SER A 171 24.70 -2.44 0.62
C SER A 171 23.18 -2.25 0.47
N ILE A 172 22.48 -3.26 -0.07
CA ILE A 172 21.02 -3.25 -0.22
C ILE A 172 20.32 -3.25 1.15
N PHE A 173 20.70 -4.15 2.06
CA PHE A 173 20.13 -4.20 3.40
C PHE A 173 20.51 -2.98 4.25
N TYR A 174 21.70 -2.39 4.05
CA TYR A 174 22.06 -1.13 4.66
C TYR A 174 21.18 0.02 4.16
N ALA A 175 20.97 0.16 2.85
CA ALA A 175 20.08 1.16 2.30
C ALA A 175 18.63 1.00 2.79
N LEU A 176 18.12 -0.23 2.86
CA LEU A 176 16.83 -0.51 3.49
C LEU A 176 16.80 0.00 4.94
N SER A 177 17.83 -0.31 5.73
CA SER A 177 17.93 0.12 7.13
C SER A 177 17.98 1.63 7.32
N LEU A 178 18.61 2.37 6.40
CA LEU A 178 18.58 3.83 6.38
C LEU A 178 17.15 4.33 6.21
N ALA A 179 16.40 3.76 5.25
CA ALA A 179 15.06 4.21 4.93
C ALA A 179 14.07 3.99 6.09
N PHE A 180 14.04 2.79 6.71
CA PHE A 180 13.07 2.51 7.78
C PHE A 180 13.50 3.03 9.16
N ALA A 181 14.78 3.37 9.35
CA ALA A 181 15.25 4.05 10.56
C ALA A 181 15.17 5.59 10.47
N ALA A 182 14.68 6.13 9.34
CA ALA A 182 14.58 7.57 9.16
C ALA A 182 13.56 8.16 10.14
N ASP A 183 13.87 9.34 10.68
CA ASP A 183 12.96 10.10 11.52
C ASP A 183 11.80 10.63 10.63
N PRO A 184 10.54 10.26 10.89
CA PRO A 184 9.39 10.75 10.13
C PRO A 184 9.21 12.28 10.17
N SER A 185 9.82 12.96 11.16
CA SER A 185 9.80 14.43 11.29
C SER A 185 10.89 15.13 10.48
N ASP A 186 11.91 14.41 9.98
CA ASP A 186 12.97 14.98 9.15
C ASP A 186 12.49 15.24 7.71
N LYS A 187 12.13 16.48 7.42
CA LYS A 187 11.74 16.95 6.08
C LYS A 187 12.92 17.24 5.15
N THR A 188 14.17 17.11 5.60
CA THR A 188 15.33 17.18 4.71
C THR A 188 15.54 15.86 3.96
N TYR A 189 14.97 14.78 4.50
CA TYR A 189 14.97 13.42 3.97
C TYR A 189 16.37 12.88 3.72
N VAL A 190 17.33 13.18 4.61
CA VAL A 190 18.75 12.84 4.41
C VAL A 190 18.96 11.33 4.28
N ASN A 191 18.33 10.54 5.16
CA ASN A 191 18.48 9.08 5.14
C ASN A 191 17.82 8.44 3.92
N GLN A 192 16.64 8.91 3.55
CA GLN A 192 15.90 8.49 2.36
C GLN A 192 16.69 8.76 1.08
N LYS A 193 17.22 9.98 0.93
CA LYS A 193 18.07 10.36 -0.21
C LYS A 193 19.34 9.52 -0.28
N LYS A 194 20.00 9.27 0.86
CA LYS A 194 21.18 8.43 0.94
C LYS A 194 20.86 6.98 0.55
N ALA A 195 19.79 6.41 1.08
CA ALA A 195 19.33 5.06 0.74
C ALA A 195 19.06 4.93 -0.76
N GLY A 196 18.25 5.84 -1.32
CA GLY A 196 17.92 5.82 -2.74
C GLY A 196 19.13 5.99 -3.65
N ALA A 197 20.11 6.83 -3.30
CA ALA A 197 21.34 6.98 -4.08
C ALA A 197 22.18 5.68 -4.14
N ILE A 198 22.32 4.98 -3.01
CA ILE A 198 22.99 3.67 -2.97
C ILE A 198 22.25 2.68 -3.88
N LEU A 199 20.92 2.60 -3.74
CA LEU A 199 20.10 1.64 -4.46
C LEU A 199 20.05 1.92 -5.96
N GLN A 200 19.90 3.17 -6.39
CA GLN A 200 19.86 3.55 -7.81
C GLN A 200 21.19 3.21 -8.51
N SER A 201 22.32 3.46 -7.85
CA SER A 201 23.64 3.10 -8.38
C SER A 201 23.79 1.59 -8.60
N LEU A 202 23.24 0.77 -7.71
CA LEU A 202 23.24 -0.69 -7.83
C LEU A 202 22.22 -1.17 -8.86
N PHE A 203 21.05 -0.54 -8.93
CA PHE A 203 19.96 -0.93 -9.82
C PHE A 203 20.33 -0.82 -11.30
N ALA A 204 21.18 0.16 -11.65
CA ALA A 204 21.74 0.26 -12.98
C ALA A 204 22.60 -0.96 -13.39
N LYS A 205 23.21 -1.65 -12.41
CA LYS A 205 24.07 -2.83 -12.62
C LYS A 205 23.31 -4.15 -12.50
N GLN A 206 22.26 -4.18 -11.67
CA GLN A 206 21.44 -5.36 -11.39
C GLN A 206 19.94 -5.03 -11.59
N PRO A 207 19.52 -4.78 -12.85
CA PRO A 207 18.17 -4.28 -13.13
C PRO A 207 17.04 -5.28 -12.82
N ASP A 208 17.37 -6.56 -12.68
CA ASP A 208 16.41 -7.63 -12.35
C ASP A 208 16.43 -8.01 -10.85
N HIS A 209 17.15 -7.27 -10.00
CA HIS A 209 17.18 -7.53 -8.56
C HIS A 209 15.92 -6.98 -7.86
N PRO A 210 15.09 -7.81 -7.20
CA PRO A 210 13.82 -7.38 -6.63
C PRO A 210 14.02 -6.36 -5.50
N GLY A 211 15.02 -6.56 -4.63
CA GLY A 211 15.29 -5.67 -3.50
C GLY A 211 15.67 -4.25 -3.92
N LEU A 212 16.31 -4.08 -5.08
CA LEU A 212 16.73 -2.75 -5.56
C LEU A 212 15.54 -1.92 -6.00
N ALA A 213 14.70 -2.47 -6.89
CA ALA A 213 13.50 -1.77 -7.33
C ALA A 213 12.55 -1.51 -6.15
N HIS A 214 12.37 -2.51 -5.28
CA HIS A 214 11.49 -2.39 -4.12
C HIS A 214 11.94 -1.28 -3.16
N TYR A 215 13.21 -1.27 -2.77
CA TYR A 215 13.67 -0.35 -1.74
C TYR A 215 13.87 1.07 -2.27
N ILE A 216 14.05 1.26 -3.59
CA ILE A 216 13.95 2.59 -4.22
C ILE A 216 12.55 3.17 -4.03
N ILE A 217 11.50 2.37 -4.26
CA ILE A 217 10.11 2.80 -4.07
C ILE A 217 9.90 3.24 -2.63
N HIS A 218 10.27 2.40 -1.65
CA HIS A 218 10.13 2.74 -0.23
C HIS A 218 10.95 3.96 0.20
N SER A 219 12.19 4.09 -0.30
CA SER A 219 13.06 5.22 0.05
C SER A 219 12.49 6.56 -0.43
N TYR A 220 11.68 6.57 -1.49
CA TYR A 220 11.12 7.77 -2.09
C TYR A 220 9.60 7.87 -1.97
N ASP A 221 8.95 7.12 -1.08
CA ASP A 221 7.49 7.10 -0.90
C ASP A 221 6.94 8.31 -0.11
N VAL A 222 7.42 9.51 -0.46
CA VAL A 222 6.95 10.81 0.03
C VAL A 222 6.80 11.79 -1.14
N PRO A 223 5.84 12.74 -1.09
CA PRO A 223 5.54 13.61 -2.24
C PRO A 223 6.76 14.33 -2.86
N PRO A 224 7.70 14.90 -2.07
CA PRO A 224 8.86 15.60 -2.65
C PRO A 224 9.86 14.69 -3.38
N LEU A 225 9.83 13.38 -3.14
CA LEU A 225 10.80 12.42 -3.68
C LEU A 225 10.20 11.42 -4.67
N ALA A 226 8.87 11.28 -4.72
CA ALA A 226 8.19 10.21 -5.46
C ALA A 226 8.64 10.07 -6.94
N ASN A 227 8.96 11.17 -7.62
CA ASN A 227 9.42 11.13 -9.01
C ASN A 227 10.72 10.32 -9.19
N TYR A 228 11.60 10.28 -8.19
CA TYR A 228 12.85 9.51 -8.25
C TYR A 228 12.63 7.98 -8.25
N ALA A 229 11.44 7.50 -7.85
CA ALA A 229 11.09 6.08 -7.86
C ALA A 229 10.39 5.59 -9.13
N LEU A 230 10.03 6.47 -10.07
CA LEU A 230 9.18 6.11 -11.22
C LEU A 230 9.75 4.97 -12.08
N GLU A 231 11.07 5.00 -12.32
CA GLU A 231 11.72 3.95 -13.09
C GLU A 231 11.64 2.58 -12.37
N ALA A 232 11.93 2.56 -11.08
CA ALA A 232 11.83 1.35 -10.27
C ALA A 232 10.38 0.83 -10.20
N ALA A 233 9.41 1.72 -9.97
CA ALA A 233 7.98 1.38 -9.94
C ALA A 233 7.51 0.70 -11.24
N ARG A 234 7.90 1.24 -12.40
CA ARG A 234 7.53 0.66 -13.71
C ARG A 234 8.17 -0.69 -14.02
N ARG A 235 9.26 -1.02 -13.32
CA ARG A 235 9.99 -2.29 -13.51
C ARG A 235 9.57 -3.36 -12.49
N TYR A 236 9.29 -2.98 -11.24
CA TYR A 236 9.20 -3.94 -10.13
C TYR A 236 8.13 -5.03 -10.34
N ALA A 237 6.92 -4.66 -10.78
CA ALA A 237 5.87 -5.62 -11.08
C ALA A 237 6.25 -6.66 -12.17
N LYS A 238 7.20 -6.32 -13.06
CA LYS A 238 7.72 -7.24 -14.08
C LYS A 238 8.90 -8.09 -13.60
N ILE A 239 9.63 -7.60 -12.60
CA ILE A 239 10.77 -8.29 -11.97
C ILE A 239 10.25 -9.47 -11.15
N ALA A 240 9.28 -9.25 -10.26
CA ALA A 240 8.77 -10.25 -9.33
C ALA A 240 7.24 -10.45 -9.38
N PRO A 241 6.64 -10.77 -10.54
CA PRO A 241 5.18 -10.90 -10.68
C PRO A 241 4.57 -12.06 -9.87
N SER A 242 5.39 -12.97 -9.33
CA SER A 242 4.93 -14.06 -8.44
C SER A 242 4.85 -13.65 -6.96
N ALA A 243 5.13 -12.38 -6.62
CA ALA A 243 4.94 -11.82 -5.28
C ALA A 243 3.83 -10.75 -5.31
N PRO A 244 2.67 -10.98 -4.65
CA PRO A 244 1.59 -9.98 -4.57
C PRO A 244 2.07 -8.61 -4.11
N HIS A 245 2.98 -8.55 -3.14
CA HIS A 245 3.52 -7.28 -2.66
C HIS A 245 4.34 -6.55 -3.73
N ALA A 246 5.10 -7.27 -4.56
CA ALA A 246 5.87 -6.67 -5.64
C ALA A 246 4.98 -6.08 -6.76
N LEU A 247 3.82 -6.68 -6.99
CA LEU A 247 2.79 -6.12 -7.87
C LEU A 247 2.10 -4.89 -7.25
N HIS A 248 1.96 -4.85 -5.92
CA HIS A 248 1.30 -3.73 -5.24
C HIS A 248 2.20 -2.49 -5.17
N MET A 249 3.45 -2.65 -4.71
CA MET A 249 4.34 -1.53 -4.37
C MET A 249 4.47 -0.41 -5.43
N PRO A 250 4.49 -0.68 -6.75
CA PRO A 250 4.46 0.38 -7.75
C PRO A 250 3.33 1.41 -7.57
N SER A 251 2.17 0.99 -7.06
CA SER A 251 1.04 1.90 -6.87
C SER A 251 1.26 2.97 -5.82
N HIS A 252 2.18 2.76 -4.87
CA HIS A 252 2.57 3.80 -3.94
C HIS A 252 3.12 5.00 -4.71
N THR A 253 4.13 4.78 -5.58
CA THR A 253 4.70 5.82 -6.43
C THR A 253 3.67 6.40 -7.39
N PHE A 254 2.91 5.55 -8.11
CA PHE A 254 1.93 6.02 -9.09
C PHE A 254 0.82 6.86 -8.46
N THR A 255 0.35 6.49 -7.28
CA THR A 255 -0.62 7.29 -6.50
C THR A 255 -0.02 8.65 -6.12
N ARG A 256 1.23 8.68 -5.61
CA ARG A 256 1.88 9.94 -5.21
C ARG A 256 2.12 10.91 -6.36
N VAL A 257 2.32 10.42 -7.59
CA VAL A 257 2.53 11.28 -8.77
C VAL A 257 1.27 11.46 -9.64
N GLY A 258 0.14 10.87 -9.23
CA GLY A 258 -1.13 10.99 -9.96
C GLY A 258 -1.16 10.22 -11.29
N TYR A 259 -0.43 9.11 -11.40
CA TYR A 259 -0.45 8.19 -12.55
C TYR A 259 -1.48 7.08 -12.32
N TRP A 260 -2.75 7.49 -12.28
CA TRP A 260 -3.85 6.66 -11.79
C TRP A 260 -4.06 5.37 -12.57
N GLN A 261 -3.87 5.36 -13.89
CA GLN A 261 -4.03 4.14 -14.68
C GLN A 261 -2.96 3.08 -14.31
N GLU A 262 -1.69 3.49 -14.19
CA GLU A 262 -0.62 2.57 -13.78
C GLU A 262 -0.88 2.05 -12.35
N SER A 263 -1.44 2.89 -11.47
CA SER A 263 -1.89 2.49 -10.13
C SER A 263 -3.05 1.48 -10.16
N ILE A 264 -4.03 1.65 -11.06
CA ILE A 264 -5.14 0.71 -11.25
C ILE A 264 -4.60 -0.65 -11.70
N ASP A 265 -3.82 -0.65 -12.78
CA ASP A 265 -3.37 -1.89 -13.43
C ASP A 265 -2.54 -2.76 -12.49
N THR A 266 -1.64 -2.14 -11.73
CA THR A 266 -0.76 -2.86 -10.79
C THR A 266 -1.53 -3.41 -9.58
N ASN A 267 -2.57 -2.71 -9.09
CA ASN A 267 -3.39 -3.22 -7.99
C ASN A 267 -4.39 -4.29 -8.41
N ILE A 268 -4.92 -4.26 -9.64
CA ILE A 268 -5.71 -5.37 -10.20
C ILE A 268 -4.85 -6.64 -10.16
N ALA A 269 -3.61 -6.55 -10.66
CA ALA A 269 -2.69 -7.68 -10.66
C ALA A 269 -2.34 -8.14 -9.23
N ALA A 270 -2.07 -7.20 -8.33
CA ALA A 270 -1.73 -7.51 -6.94
C ALA A 270 -2.88 -8.18 -6.18
N ALA A 271 -4.11 -7.65 -6.27
CA ALA A 271 -5.29 -8.25 -5.64
C ALA A 271 -5.56 -9.66 -6.17
N ALA A 272 -5.44 -9.86 -7.49
CA ALA A 272 -5.59 -11.19 -8.09
C ALA A 272 -4.50 -12.18 -7.63
N ALA A 273 -3.25 -11.72 -7.50
CA ALA A 273 -2.16 -12.56 -6.97
C ALA A 273 -2.36 -12.88 -5.50
N ALA A 274 -2.68 -11.88 -4.67
CA ALA A 274 -2.95 -12.06 -3.24
C ALA A 274 -4.09 -13.06 -3.00
N LYS A 275 -5.17 -12.99 -3.81
CA LYS A 275 -6.26 -13.96 -3.77
C LYS A 275 -5.81 -15.40 -4.06
N ARG A 276 -4.95 -15.60 -5.07
CA ARG A 276 -4.40 -16.93 -5.41
C ARG A 276 -3.54 -17.50 -4.29
N GLU A 277 -2.75 -16.64 -3.63
CA GLU A 277 -1.87 -17.02 -2.52
C GLU A 277 -2.59 -17.11 -1.16
N GLY A 278 -3.89 -16.77 -1.10
CA GLY A 278 -4.65 -16.71 0.15
C GLY A 278 -4.23 -15.57 1.09
N SER A 279 -3.53 -14.55 0.58
CA SER A 279 -3.12 -13.37 1.34
C SER A 279 -4.22 -12.31 1.37
N THR A 280 -5.30 -12.58 2.10
CA THR A 280 -6.49 -11.70 2.15
C THR A 280 -6.17 -10.27 2.62
N GLY A 281 -5.17 -10.09 3.49
CA GLY A 281 -4.73 -8.77 3.94
C GLY A 281 -4.16 -7.92 2.81
N GLU A 282 -3.36 -8.52 1.93
CA GLU A 282 -2.82 -7.86 0.75
C GLU A 282 -3.87 -7.63 -0.34
N GLU A 283 -4.83 -8.56 -0.50
CA GLU A 283 -5.97 -8.39 -1.40
C GLU A 283 -6.78 -7.14 -1.03
N LEU A 284 -7.11 -6.98 0.26
CA LEU A 284 -7.83 -5.81 0.77
C LEU A 284 -7.00 -4.52 0.65
N HIS A 285 -5.71 -4.57 0.94
CA HIS A 285 -4.84 -3.41 0.85
C HIS A 285 -4.71 -2.90 -0.59
N ALA A 286 -4.47 -3.80 -1.55
CA ALA A 286 -4.46 -3.48 -2.97
C ALA A 286 -5.83 -2.94 -3.45
N SER A 287 -6.92 -3.51 -2.93
CA SER A 287 -8.29 -3.08 -3.27
C SER A 287 -8.61 -1.63 -2.85
N ASP A 288 -8.03 -1.12 -1.75
CA ASP A 288 -8.20 0.30 -1.36
C ASP A 288 -7.46 1.24 -2.33
N TYR A 289 -6.21 0.93 -2.67
CA TYR A 289 -5.46 1.69 -3.68
C TYR A 289 -6.15 1.66 -5.05
N GLN A 290 -6.66 0.49 -5.45
CA GLN A 290 -7.43 0.31 -6.66
C GLN A 290 -8.71 1.17 -6.66
N THR A 291 -9.49 1.10 -5.57
CA THR A 291 -10.71 1.90 -5.41
C THR A 291 -10.40 3.39 -5.49
N TYR A 292 -9.36 3.84 -4.77
CA TYR A 292 -8.97 5.24 -4.79
C TYR A 292 -8.62 5.71 -6.20
N ALA A 293 -7.81 4.96 -6.94
CA ALA A 293 -7.41 5.32 -8.29
C ALA A 293 -8.56 5.28 -9.32
N TYR A 294 -9.51 4.33 -9.20
CA TYR A 294 -10.74 4.36 -10.00
C TYR A 294 -11.55 5.64 -9.75
N LEU A 295 -11.69 6.04 -8.48
CA LEU A 295 -12.39 7.26 -8.12
C LEU A 295 -11.68 8.52 -8.62
N GLN A 296 -10.36 8.52 -8.74
CA GLN A 296 -9.61 9.63 -9.34
C GLN A 296 -9.80 9.74 -10.87
N THR A 297 -10.14 8.64 -11.55
CA THR A 297 -10.34 8.58 -13.00
C THR A 297 -11.81 8.61 -13.41
N GLY A 298 -12.74 8.76 -12.46
CA GLY A 298 -14.19 8.80 -12.70
C GLY A 298 -14.78 7.45 -13.12
N GLN A 299 -14.12 6.34 -12.80
CA GLN A 299 -14.60 4.96 -13.04
C GLN A 299 -15.39 4.47 -11.81
N ASP A 300 -16.53 5.11 -11.56
CA ASP A 300 -17.36 4.87 -10.37
C ASP A 300 -17.95 3.46 -10.35
N ARG A 301 -18.29 2.89 -11.50
CA ARG A 301 -18.79 1.52 -11.63
C ARG A 301 -17.76 0.48 -11.21
N GLU A 302 -16.48 0.68 -11.54
CA GLU A 302 -15.42 -0.23 -11.12
C GLU A 302 -15.15 -0.11 -9.62
N ALA A 303 -15.10 1.12 -9.09
CA ALA A 303 -14.97 1.35 -7.65
C ALA A 303 -16.13 0.71 -6.85
N LEU A 304 -17.36 0.75 -7.41
CA LEU A 304 -18.53 0.10 -6.81
C LEU A 304 -18.35 -1.42 -6.72
N ARG A 305 -17.86 -2.06 -7.78
CA ARG A 305 -17.64 -3.53 -7.78
C ARG A 305 -16.65 -3.95 -6.71
N VAL A 306 -15.56 -3.20 -6.54
CA VAL A 306 -14.60 -3.47 -5.46
C VAL A 306 -15.29 -3.32 -4.10
N ARG A 307 -16.03 -2.24 -3.87
CA ARG A 307 -16.80 -2.05 -2.63
C ARG A 307 -17.77 -3.20 -2.34
N GLU A 308 -18.49 -3.68 -3.35
CA GLU A 308 -19.47 -4.76 -3.20
C GLU A 308 -18.82 -6.13 -2.93
N SER A 309 -17.58 -6.33 -3.36
CA SER A 309 -16.81 -7.55 -3.05
C SER A 309 -16.27 -7.61 -1.62
N LEU A 310 -16.24 -6.49 -0.89
CA LEU A 310 -15.61 -6.43 0.44
C LEU A 310 -16.12 -7.44 1.47
N PRO A 311 -17.43 -7.72 1.61
CA PRO A 311 -17.91 -8.71 2.57
C PRO A 311 -17.36 -10.12 2.26
N GLU A 312 -17.26 -10.47 0.98
CA GLU A 312 -16.72 -11.76 0.52
C GLU A 312 -15.23 -11.87 0.80
N ILE A 313 -14.46 -10.83 0.46
CA ILE A 313 -13.01 -10.79 0.71
C ILE A 313 -12.74 -10.84 2.22
N PHE A 314 -13.37 -9.96 2.99
CA PHE A 314 -13.17 -9.87 4.42
C PHE A 314 -13.66 -11.12 5.16
N GLY A 315 -14.63 -11.86 4.63
CA GLY A 315 -15.07 -13.15 5.16
C GLY A 315 -13.96 -14.21 5.19
N ARG A 316 -12.93 -14.08 4.35
CA ARG A 316 -11.73 -14.95 4.35
C ARG A 316 -10.58 -14.41 5.20
N PHE A 317 -10.72 -13.23 5.81
CA PHE A 317 -9.61 -12.59 6.48
C PHE A 317 -9.34 -13.21 7.86
N ASN A 318 -8.09 -13.60 8.10
CA ASN A 318 -7.62 -14.08 9.40
C ASN A 318 -6.55 -13.13 9.95
N ALA A 319 -6.91 -12.34 10.96
CA ALA A 319 -6.00 -11.39 11.59
C ALA A 319 -4.81 -12.05 12.32
N ALA A 320 -4.91 -13.35 12.66
CA ALA A 320 -3.83 -14.11 13.29
C ALA A 320 -2.87 -14.75 12.27
N ALA A 321 -3.18 -14.69 10.97
CA ALA A 321 -2.28 -15.19 9.94
C ALA A 321 -1.00 -14.33 9.92
N ALA A 322 0.14 -14.99 10.11
CA ALA A 322 1.45 -14.34 10.09
C ALA A 322 2.12 -14.52 8.71
N GLY A 323 3.03 -13.61 8.37
CA GLY A 323 3.94 -13.78 7.23
C GLY A 323 3.55 -13.06 5.94
N SER A 324 2.54 -12.19 5.96
CA SER A 324 2.18 -11.29 4.84
C SER A 324 2.88 -9.93 4.97
N ALA A 325 3.10 -9.25 3.84
CA ALA A 325 3.62 -7.89 3.79
C ALA A 325 2.64 -6.84 4.33
N ALA A 326 1.32 -7.10 4.22
CA ALA A 326 0.27 -6.24 4.73
C ALA A 326 -0.08 -6.62 6.18
N PRO A 327 0.06 -5.71 7.16
CA PRO A 327 -0.36 -5.98 8.53
C PRO A 327 -1.89 -6.09 8.63
N PRO A 328 -2.44 -6.73 9.68
CA PRO A 328 -3.89 -6.80 9.88
C PRO A 328 -4.59 -5.44 9.88
N SER A 329 -3.91 -4.41 10.36
CA SER A 329 -4.36 -3.01 10.31
C SER A 329 -4.72 -2.53 8.91
N ALA A 330 -4.05 -3.02 7.86
CA ALA A 330 -4.32 -2.64 6.48
C ALA A 330 -5.65 -3.20 5.96
N ALA A 331 -6.03 -4.41 6.38
CA ALA A 331 -7.31 -5.02 6.06
C ALA A 331 -8.48 -4.25 6.69
N TYR A 332 -8.38 -3.92 7.99
CA TYR A 332 -9.40 -3.11 8.67
C TYR A 332 -9.44 -1.67 8.14
N PHE A 333 -8.30 -1.11 7.76
CA PHE A 333 -8.24 0.19 7.10
C PHE A 333 -9.01 0.17 5.78
N ALA A 334 -8.72 -0.76 4.88
CA ALA A 334 -9.40 -0.87 3.59
C ALA A 334 -10.92 -1.02 3.75
N LEU A 335 -11.35 -1.85 4.71
CA LEU A 335 -12.76 -2.08 4.99
C LEU A 335 -13.52 -0.80 5.40
N ALA A 336 -12.88 0.12 6.13
CA ALA A 336 -13.47 1.41 6.48
C ALA A 336 -13.28 2.46 5.37
N ALA A 337 -12.11 2.47 4.74
CA ALA A 337 -11.70 3.47 3.76
C ALA A 337 -12.50 3.37 2.46
N ILE A 338 -12.70 2.18 1.90
CA ILE A 338 -13.33 2.00 0.59
C ILE A 338 -14.77 2.55 0.56
N PRO A 339 -15.68 2.22 1.51
CA PRO A 339 -17.01 2.85 1.55
C PRO A 339 -16.96 4.36 1.74
N ALA A 340 -16.06 4.85 2.60
CA ALA A 340 -15.87 6.28 2.86
C ALA A 340 -15.40 7.03 1.61
N ARG A 341 -14.37 6.53 0.92
CA ARG A 341 -13.86 7.09 -0.34
C ARG A 341 -14.95 7.05 -1.41
N TYR A 342 -15.65 5.94 -1.54
CA TYR A 342 -16.71 5.80 -2.55
C TYR A 342 -17.83 6.84 -2.38
N ALA A 343 -18.19 7.19 -1.15
CA ALA A 343 -19.15 8.26 -0.89
C ALA A 343 -18.53 9.65 -1.10
N LEU A 344 -17.39 9.92 -0.46
CA LEU A 344 -16.77 11.25 -0.47
C LEU A 344 -16.26 11.64 -1.86
N GLU A 345 -15.48 10.82 -2.54
CA GLU A 345 -14.86 11.19 -3.83
C GLU A 345 -15.89 11.47 -4.93
N ARG A 346 -17.10 10.90 -4.82
CA ARG A 346 -18.24 11.16 -5.73
C ARG A 346 -19.14 12.33 -5.29
N GLY A 347 -18.90 12.93 -4.13
CA GLY A 347 -19.78 13.95 -3.55
C GLY A 347 -21.17 13.40 -3.18
N ASP A 348 -21.28 12.10 -2.90
CA ASP A 348 -22.53 11.46 -2.48
C ASP A 348 -22.73 11.69 -0.97
N TRP A 349 -23.12 12.92 -0.63
CA TRP A 349 -23.19 13.40 0.75
C TRP A 349 -24.22 12.66 1.59
N LYS A 350 -25.31 12.20 0.96
CA LYS A 350 -26.33 11.38 1.63
C LYS A 350 -25.78 10.01 1.99
N ALA A 351 -25.07 9.35 1.08
CA ALA A 351 -24.39 8.10 1.41
C ALA A 351 -23.33 8.31 2.51
N ALA A 352 -22.53 9.37 2.41
CA ALA A 352 -21.49 9.66 3.41
C ALA A 352 -22.09 9.87 4.82
N ALA A 353 -23.16 10.67 4.93
CA ALA A 353 -23.85 10.96 6.20
C ALA A 353 -24.53 9.74 6.85
N THR A 354 -24.68 8.63 6.13
CA THR A 354 -25.35 7.41 6.60
C THR A 354 -24.40 6.20 6.71
N LEU A 355 -23.09 6.41 6.50
CA LEU A 355 -22.11 5.34 6.70
C LEU A 355 -22.06 4.93 8.17
N GLU A 356 -22.12 3.63 8.45
CA GLU A 356 -22.01 3.07 9.80
C GLU A 356 -20.57 2.64 10.13
N PRO A 357 -20.00 3.08 11.27
CA PRO A 357 -18.68 2.66 11.70
C PRO A 357 -18.69 1.18 12.08
N ARG A 358 -17.59 0.49 11.82
CA ARG A 358 -17.38 -0.88 12.29
C ARG A 358 -16.30 -0.87 13.36
N GLN A 359 -16.66 -1.35 14.55
CA GLN A 359 -15.70 -1.48 15.65
C GLN A 359 -14.54 -2.40 15.26
N SER A 360 -13.32 -2.00 15.63
CA SER A 360 -12.13 -2.82 15.41
C SER A 360 -11.11 -2.61 16.54
N ALA A 361 -10.02 -3.37 16.52
CA ALA A 361 -8.88 -3.14 17.41
C ALA A 361 -8.09 -1.85 17.07
N PHE A 362 -8.47 -1.16 15.99
CA PHE A 362 -7.79 -0.02 15.42
C PHE A 362 -8.75 1.19 15.40
N PRO A 363 -8.82 2.00 16.48
CA PRO A 363 -9.83 3.07 16.59
C PRO A 363 -9.82 4.07 15.43
N TYR A 364 -8.70 4.26 14.75
CA TYR A 364 -8.62 5.14 13.57
C TYR A 364 -9.48 4.64 12.40
N THR A 365 -9.81 3.34 12.30
CA THR A 365 -10.69 2.83 11.24
C THR A 365 -12.14 3.26 11.46
N GLU A 366 -12.58 3.32 12.73
CA GLU A 366 -13.90 3.88 13.08
C GLU A 366 -13.93 5.38 12.80
N ALA A 367 -12.86 6.09 13.16
CA ALA A 367 -12.71 7.52 12.93
C ALA A 367 -12.88 7.91 11.46
N MET A 368 -12.33 7.12 10.52
CA MET A 368 -12.50 7.35 9.09
C MET A 368 -13.98 7.41 8.66
N THR A 369 -14.81 6.51 9.20
CA THR A 369 -16.25 6.51 8.93
C THR A 369 -16.94 7.72 9.55
N TYR A 370 -16.64 8.05 10.81
CA TYR A 370 -17.19 9.23 11.46
C TYR A 370 -16.79 10.54 10.77
N PHE A 371 -15.56 10.63 10.26
CA PHE A 371 -15.11 11.78 9.48
C PHE A 371 -15.90 11.92 8.18
N ALA A 372 -16.06 10.84 7.41
CA ALA A 372 -16.89 10.86 6.21
C ALA A 372 -18.35 11.23 6.52
N ARG A 373 -18.90 10.69 7.61
CA ARG A 373 -20.24 11.01 8.11
C ARG A 373 -20.38 12.49 8.44
N ALA A 374 -19.43 13.08 9.16
CA ALA A 374 -19.41 14.50 9.50
C ALA A 374 -19.39 15.38 8.25
N LEU A 375 -18.54 15.06 7.26
CA LEU A 375 -18.47 15.83 6.01
C LEU A 375 -19.76 15.72 5.18
N GLY A 376 -20.36 14.52 5.11
CA GLY A 376 -21.67 14.33 4.49
C GLY A 376 -22.75 15.18 5.16
N ALA A 377 -22.85 15.10 6.49
CA ALA A 377 -23.80 15.87 7.28
C ALA A 377 -23.59 17.38 7.15
N ALA A 378 -22.33 17.86 7.08
CA ALA A 378 -22.01 19.26 6.85
C ALA A 378 -22.55 19.78 5.51
N ARG A 379 -22.55 18.96 4.46
CA ARG A 379 -23.11 19.33 3.14
C ARG A 379 -24.64 19.28 3.12
N LEU A 380 -25.26 18.58 4.07
CA LEU A 380 -26.70 18.49 4.25
C LEU A 380 -27.24 19.49 5.29
N GLY A 381 -26.37 20.21 6.01
CA GLY A 381 -26.76 21.13 7.08
C GLY A 381 -27.19 20.44 8.38
N ASP A 382 -26.89 19.16 8.56
CA ASP A 382 -27.27 18.39 9.76
C ASP A 382 -26.24 18.57 10.88
N ALA A 383 -26.38 19.67 11.62
CA ALA A 383 -25.49 19.99 12.74
C ALA A 383 -25.48 18.92 13.85
N ALA A 384 -26.58 18.19 14.07
CA ALA A 384 -26.65 17.17 15.11
C ALA A 384 -25.72 15.99 14.79
N THR A 385 -25.78 15.48 13.56
CA THR A 385 -24.91 14.39 13.10
C THR A 385 -23.43 14.81 13.06
N ILE A 386 -23.13 16.06 12.71
CA ILE A 386 -21.75 16.57 12.74
C ILE A 386 -21.20 16.57 14.18
N ARG A 387 -21.96 17.10 15.15
CA ARG A 387 -21.53 17.13 16.56
C ARG A 387 -21.31 15.73 17.11
N ALA A 388 -22.25 14.81 16.90
CA ALA A 388 -22.11 13.42 17.32
C ALA A 388 -20.86 12.75 16.70
N SER A 389 -20.56 13.05 15.44
CA SER A 389 -19.37 12.52 14.77
C SER A 389 -18.07 13.14 15.32
N ILE A 390 -18.07 14.43 15.68
CA ILE A 390 -16.93 15.10 16.34
C ILE A 390 -16.64 14.45 17.70
N ASP A 391 -17.68 14.16 18.49
CA ASP A 391 -17.53 13.49 19.78
C ASP A 391 -16.95 12.08 19.63
N ALA A 392 -17.40 11.32 18.63
CA ALA A 392 -16.86 9.99 18.34
C ALA A 392 -15.40 10.03 17.83
N LEU A 393 -15.04 11.05 17.03
CA LEU A 393 -13.66 11.31 16.63
C LEU A 393 -12.78 11.64 17.84
N LEU A 394 -13.27 12.47 18.77
CA LEU A 394 -12.57 12.80 20.02
C LEU A 394 -12.26 11.54 20.84
N GLN A 395 -13.26 10.68 21.05
CA GLN A 395 -13.11 9.41 21.76
C GLN A 395 -12.11 8.47 21.07
N SER A 396 -12.12 8.42 19.74
CA SER A 396 -11.19 7.60 18.97
C SER A 396 -9.75 8.13 19.11
N ARG A 397 -9.55 9.45 19.07
CA ARG A 397 -8.26 10.11 19.32
C ARG A 397 -7.74 9.83 20.73
N ASP A 398 -8.61 9.83 21.74
CA ASP A 398 -8.23 9.53 23.13
C ASP A 398 -7.79 8.08 23.30
N ARG A 399 -8.53 7.13 22.72
CA ARG A 399 -8.14 5.70 22.72
C ARG A 399 -6.76 5.49 22.06
N LEU A 400 -6.49 6.18 20.95
CA LEU A 400 -5.19 6.09 20.26
C LEU A 400 -4.05 6.70 21.10
N THR A 401 -4.31 7.84 21.74
CA THR A 401 -3.35 8.49 22.64
C THR A 401 -3.00 7.58 23.81
N GLN A 402 -4.00 6.96 24.45
CA GLN A 402 -3.81 5.99 25.53
C GLN A 402 -3.03 4.74 25.08
N ALA A 403 -3.19 4.34 23.81
CA ALA A 403 -2.45 3.24 23.20
C ALA A 403 -1.03 3.64 22.73
N ASN A 404 -0.60 4.89 22.92
CA ASN A 404 0.64 5.46 22.38
C ASN A 404 0.75 5.40 20.84
N GLU A 405 -0.39 5.36 20.14
CA GLU A 405 -0.50 5.40 18.68
C GLU A 405 -0.49 6.87 18.20
N THR A 406 0.60 7.58 18.47
CA THR A 406 0.72 9.04 18.30
C THR A 406 0.43 9.50 16.87
N TYR A 407 0.91 8.74 15.86
CA TYR A 407 0.64 9.02 14.46
C TYR A 407 -0.87 9.05 14.16
N TRP A 408 -1.58 7.99 14.55
CA TRP A 408 -3.00 7.87 14.26
C TRP A 408 -3.84 8.82 15.10
N ALA A 409 -3.44 9.09 16.36
CA ALA A 409 -4.08 10.11 17.18
C ALA A 409 -4.02 11.49 16.50
N GLU A 410 -2.89 11.84 15.89
CA GLU A 410 -2.71 13.07 15.13
C GLU A 410 -3.60 13.13 13.87
N GLN A 411 -3.69 12.03 13.12
CA GLN A 411 -4.56 11.95 11.94
C GLN A 411 -6.05 12.09 12.31
N VAL A 412 -6.48 11.47 13.41
CA VAL A 412 -7.86 11.59 13.89
C VAL A 412 -8.14 13.00 14.42
N GLU A 413 -7.16 13.66 15.04
CA GLU A 413 -7.29 15.05 15.47
C GLU A 413 -7.45 16.01 14.27
N ILE A 414 -6.69 15.81 13.19
CA ILE A 414 -6.85 16.57 11.94
C ILE A 414 -8.27 16.39 11.39
N GLN A 415 -8.79 15.16 11.36
CA GLN A 415 -10.16 14.86 10.91
C GLN A 415 -11.20 15.54 11.81
N ARG A 416 -11.04 15.48 13.13
CA ARG A 416 -11.93 16.10 14.11
C ARG A 416 -11.98 17.61 13.95
N ARG A 417 -10.83 18.27 13.81
CA ARG A 417 -10.74 19.72 13.60
C ARG A 417 -11.32 20.14 12.26
N GLY A 418 -11.09 19.37 11.21
CA GLY A 418 -11.73 19.56 9.90
C GLY A 418 -13.26 19.52 10.02
N ALA A 419 -13.81 18.50 10.69
CA ALA A 419 -15.24 18.40 10.95
C ALA A 419 -15.78 19.58 11.79
N ALA A 420 -15.04 20.02 12.82
CA ALA A 420 -15.40 21.17 13.64
C ALA A 420 -15.41 22.49 12.86
N ALA A 421 -14.46 22.70 11.94
CA ALA A 421 -14.46 23.86 11.06
C ALA A 421 -15.69 23.89 10.13
N TRP A 422 -16.08 22.73 9.59
CA TRP A 422 -17.28 22.60 8.78
C TRP A 422 -18.58 22.78 9.58
N LEU A 423 -18.62 22.33 10.84
CA LEU A 423 -19.72 22.63 11.76
C LEU A 423 -19.85 24.14 11.97
N ALA A 424 -18.74 24.84 12.24
CA ALA A 424 -18.75 26.28 12.43
C ALA A 424 -19.32 27.02 11.21
N LEU A 425 -19.01 26.54 9.99
CA LEU A 425 -19.60 27.10 8.77
C LEU A 425 -21.12 26.86 8.69
N VAL A 426 -21.59 25.65 9.01
CA VAL A 426 -23.03 25.29 9.05
C VAL A 426 -23.77 26.17 10.07
N GLU A 427 -23.13 26.49 11.19
CA GLU A 427 -23.66 27.36 12.25
C GLU A 427 -23.54 28.87 11.94
N GLY A 428 -23.02 29.24 10.76
CA GLY A 428 -22.85 30.63 10.33
C GLY A 428 -21.64 31.35 10.93
N ARG A 429 -20.80 30.68 11.74
CA ARG A 429 -19.55 31.20 12.32
C ARG A 429 -18.42 31.18 11.30
N LYS A 430 -18.56 32.00 10.26
CA LYS A 430 -17.69 32.04 9.07
C LYS A 430 -16.21 32.27 9.37
N GLN A 431 -15.88 33.22 10.25
CA GLN A 431 -14.49 33.55 10.56
C GLN A 431 -13.81 32.42 11.34
N ASP A 432 -14.49 31.87 12.35
CA ASP A 432 -14.01 30.73 13.12
C ASP A 432 -13.78 29.51 12.23
N ALA A 433 -14.71 29.24 11.31
CA ALA A 433 -14.59 28.15 10.33
C ALA A 433 -13.32 28.29 9.49
N LEU A 434 -13.06 29.48 8.94
CA LEU A 434 -11.87 29.73 8.11
C LEU A 434 -10.57 29.64 8.93
N ALA A 435 -10.54 30.23 10.12
CA ALA A 435 -9.37 30.18 10.99
C ALA A 435 -9.02 28.73 11.36
N GLU A 436 -10.02 27.95 11.76
CA GLU A 436 -9.83 26.55 12.15
C GLU A 436 -9.45 25.67 10.96
N MET A 437 -10.07 25.86 9.80
CA MET A 437 -9.76 25.08 8.60
C MET A 437 -8.36 25.38 8.06
N ARG A 438 -7.90 26.64 8.12
CA ARG A 438 -6.50 27.02 7.80
C ARG A 438 -5.51 26.34 8.75
N ALA A 439 -5.74 26.45 10.06
CA ALA A 439 -4.89 25.82 11.06
C ALA A 439 -4.91 24.28 10.97
N THR A 440 -5.99 23.69 10.46
CA THR A 440 -6.08 22.25 10.20
C THR A 440 -5.29 21.85 8.95
N ALA A 441 -5.33 22.66 7.88
CA ALA A 441 -4.54 22.44 6.67
C ALA A 441 -3.04 22.48 6.93
N GLU A 442 -2.55 23.49 7.67
CA GLU A 442 -1.13 23.56 8.06
C GLU A 442 -0.71 22.37 8.93
N ARG A 443 -1.60 21.92 9.81
CA ARG A 443 -1.36 20.76 10.68
C ARG A 443 -1.21 19.47 9.88
N GLU A 444 -2.10 19.22 8.91
CA GLU A 444 -1.97 18.06 8.02
C GLU A 444 -0.70 18.14 7.16
N ASP A 445 -0.32 19.33 6.69
CA ASP A 445 0.89 19.51 5.87
C ASP A 445 2.20 19.27 6.62
N ALA A 446 2.20 19.36 7.95
CA ALA A 446 3.34 18.97 8.78
C ALA A 446 3.52 17.44 8.87
N THR A 447 2.49 16.65 8.56
CA THR A 447 2.52 15.18 8.68
C THR A 447 3.04 14.48 7.41
N GLU A 448 3.45 13.21 7.54
CA GLU A 448 3.67 12.29 6.40
C GLU A 448 2.61 11.18 6.40
N LYS A 449 2.51 10.41 5.31
CA LYS A 449 1.60 9.27 5.24
C LYS A 449 2.18 8.02 5.90
N SER A 450 1.32 7.20 6.49
CA SER A 450 1.61 5.81 6.80
C SER A 450 1.63 4.96 5.52
N ALA A 451 2.43 3.89 5.51
CA ALA A 451 2.45 2.93 4.41
C ALA A 451 1.08 2.25 4.17
N VAL A 452 0.22 2.20 5.20
CA VAL A 452 -1.11 1.57 5.13
C VAL A 452 -2.10 2.36 4.27
N THR A 453 -1.88 3.65 4.02
CA THR A 453 -2.86 4.51 3.34
C THR A 453 -2.37 5.00 1.98
N PRO A 454 -3.23 5.02 0.93
CA PRO A 454 -2.93 5.69 -0.33
C PRO A 454 -3.00 7.22 -0.22
N GLY A 455 -3.48 7.78 0.91
CA GLY A 455 -3.64 9.22 1.15
C GLY A 455 -4.85 9.52 2.05
N PRO A 456 -5.01 10.76 2.54
CA PRO A 456 -6.18 11.15 3.34
C PRO A 456 -7.49 10.89 2.56
N LEU A 457 -8.61 10.70 3.28
CA LEU A 457 -9.93 10.55 2.66
C LEU A 457 -10.39 11.85 1.97
N ALA A 458 -10.09 12.98 2.60
CA ALA A 458 -10.30 14.32 2.06
C ALA A 458 -9.19 15.22 2.64
N PRO A 459 -8.21 15.67 1.84
CA PRO A 459 -7.15 16.56 2.31
C PRO A 459 -7.73 17.81 2.97
N ALA A 460 -7.21 18.21 4.13
CA ALA A 460 -7.66 19.38 4.86
C ALA A 460 -7.57 20.66 4.02
N ARG A 461 -6.52 20.80 3.20
CA ARG A 461 -6.37 21.95 2.30
C ARG A 461 -7.35 21.94 1.12
N GLU A 462 -7.72 20.75 0.62
CA GLU A 462 -8.81 20.62 -0.36
C GLU A 462 -10.15 21.05 0.26
N LEU A 463 -10.42 20.63 1.50
CA LEU A 463 -11.60 21.05 2.26
C LEU A 463 -11.63 22.57 2.50
N LEU A 464 -10.49 23.20 2.76
CA LEU A 464 -10.39 24.66 2.84
C LEU A 464 -10.77 25.33 1.51
N GLY A 465 -10.27 24.81 0.38
CA GLY A 465 -10.64 25.31 -0.94
C GLY A 465 -12.15 25.21 -1.22
N GLU A 466 -12.78 24.11 -0.82
CA GLU A 466 -14.23 23.92 -0.93
C GLU A 466 -15.03 24.88 -0.05
N MET A 467 -14.58 25.08 1.20
CA MET A 467 -15.18 26.04 2.12
C MET A 467 -15.14 27.46 1.54
N LEU A 468 -13.98 27.87 1.00
CA LEU A 468 -13.83 29.18 0.35
C LEU A 468 -14.74 29.33 -0.88
N LEU A 469 -14.93 28.27 -1.69
CA LEU A 469 -15.92 28.30 -2.77
C LEU A 469 -17.34 28.50 -2.26
N GLN A 470 -17.73 27.82 -1.18
CA GLN A 470 -19.06 27.99 -0.56
C GLN A 470 -19.26 29.39 0.03
N MET A 471 -18.17 30.06 0.41
CA MET A 471 -18.18 31.43 0.91
C MET A 471 -18.06 32.49 -0.19
N ASN A 472 -18.06 32.08 -1.47
CA ASN A 472 -17.87 32.96 -2.62
C ASN A 472 -16.51 33.69 -2.64
N GLU A 473 -15.45 33.00 -2.22
CA GLU A 473 -14.05 33.46 -2.19
C GLU A 473 -13.18 32.70 -3.24
N PRO A 474 -13.52 32.75 -4.55
CA PRO A 474 -12.96 31.84 -5.55
C PRO A 474 -11.45 32.04 -5.79
N ALA A 475 -10.94 33.26 -5.69
CA ALA A 475 -9.51 33.52 -5.88
C ALA A 475 -8.67 32.89 -4.75
N GLN A 476 -9.20 32.86 -3.52
CA GLN A 476 -8.54 32.19 -2.40
C GLN A 476 -8.64 30.67 -2.55
N ALA A 477 -9.82 30.15 -2.89
CA ALA A 477 -10.03 28.73 -3.14
C ALA A 477 -9.08 28.17 -4.20
N LEU A 478 -8.86 28.90 -5.29
CA LEU A 478 -7.93 28.51 -6.35
C LEU A 478 -6.50 28.29 -5.82
N ARG A 479 -6.02 29.13 -4.89
CA ARG A 479 -4.69 28.98 -4.30
C ARG A 479 -4.57 27.73 -3.45
N GLU A 480 -5.62 27.39 -2.70
CA GLU A 480 -5.63 26.19 -1.86
C GLU A 480 -5.65 24.93 -2.71
N PHE A 481 -6.50 24.86 -3.74
CA PHE A 481 -6.51 23.71 -4.66
C PHE A 481 -5.18 23.57 -5.42
N ALA A 482 -4.60 24.68 -5.90
CA ALA A 482 -3.29 24.65 -6.55
C ALA A 482 -2.17 24.18 -5.59
N THR A 483 -2.30 24.44 -4.29
CA THR A 483 -1.38 23.94 -3.27
C THR A 483 -1.57 22.47 -2.99
N THR A 484 -2.82 22.01 -2.88
CA THR A 484 -3.14 20.58 -2.81
C THR A 484 -2.52 19.81 -3.98
N LEU A 485 -2.63 20.33 -5.22
CA LEU A 485 -2.12 19.67 -6.43
C LEU A 485 -0.58 19.57 -6.50
N ARG A 486 0.17 20.34 -5.71
CA ARG A 486 1.62 20.16 -5.59
C ARG A 486 1.98 18.91 -4.78
N LYS A 487 1.14 18.55 -3.80
CA LYS A 487 1.33 17.39 -2.91
C LYS A 487 0.60 16.13 -3.42
N GLU A 488 -0.55 16.33 -4.05
CA GLU A 488 -1.41 15.28 -4.60
C GLU A 488 -1.71 15.59 -6.09
N PRO A 489 -0.72 15.42 -6.99
CA PRO A 489 -0.88 15.70 -8.42
C PRO A 489 -2.04 14.90 -9.02
N ASN A 490 -2.75 15.51 -9.98
CA ASN A 490 -3.88 14.91 -10.68
C ASN A 490 -5.03 14.38 -9.80
N ARG A 491 -5.14 14.81 -8.54
CA ARG A 491 -6.30 14.47 -7.70
C ARG A 491 -7.57 15.09 -8.29
N PHE A 492 -8.57 14.27 -8.60
CA PHE A 492 -9.81 14.64 -9.29
C PHE A 492 -10.48 15.87 -8.67
N ARG A 493 -10.74 15.81 -7.36
CA ARG A 493 -11.51 16.85 -6.65
C ARG A 493 -10.75 18.17 -6.61
N ALA A 494 -9.44 18.15 -6.38
CA ALA A 494 -8.61 19.34 -6.41
C ALA A 494 -8.52 19.96 -7.82
N VAL A 495 -8.37 19.16 -8.88
CA VAL A 495 -8.36 19.67 -10.27
C VAL A 495 -9.73 20.26 -10.63
N ALA A 496 -10.83 19.57 -10.32
CA ALA A 496 -12.18 20.06 -10.57
C ALA A 496 -12.50 21.33 -9.76
N GLY A 497 -12.09 21.37 -8.49
CA GLY A 497 -12.19 22.53 -7.60
C GLY A 497 -11.41 23.73 -8.13
N ALA A 498 -10.17 23.51 -8.60
CA ALA A 498 -9.35 24.54 -9.22
C ALA A 498 -9.99 25.08 -10.51
N ALA A 499 -10.53 24.21 -11.37
CA ALA A 499 -11.25 24.63 -12.57
C ALA A 499 -12.47 25.51 -12.23
N LYS A 500 -13.27 25.09 -11.25
CA LYS A 500 -14.45 25.84 -10.78
C LYS A 500 -14.05 27.19 -10.16
N ALA A 501 -13.04 27.21 -9.30
CA ALA A 501 -12.54 28.41 -8.65
C ALA A 501 -11.93 29.41 -9.65
N ALA A 502 -11.19 28.91 -10.63
CA ALA A 502 -10.65 29.73 -11.72
C ALA A 502 -11.76 30.34 -12.57
N ALA A 503 -12.80 29.56 -12.92
CA ALA A 503 -13.94 30.07 -13.68
C ALA A 503 -14.69 31.16 -12.90
N ALA A 504 -14.97 30.91 -11.61
CA ALA A 504 -15.69 31.85 -10.74
C ALA A 504 -14.90 33.13 -10.42
N SER A 505 -13.57 33.09 -10.46
CA SER A 505 -12.71 34.27 -10.30
C SER A 505 -12.42 35.00 -11.62
N GLY A 506 -13.00 34.54 -12.75
CA GLY A 506 -12.78 35.14 -14.07
C GLY A 506 -11.45 34.77 -14.74
N ASN A 507 -10.63 33.91 -14.12
CA ASN A 507 -9.38 33.42 -14.71
C ASN A 507 -9.65 32.32 -15.74
N ARG A 508 -10.03 32.73 -16.95
CA ARG A 508 -10.42 31.82 -18.05
C ARG A 508 -9.30 30.89 -18.49
N VAL A 509 -8.05 31.36 -18.48
CA VAL A 509 -6.89 30.56 -18.88
C VAL A 509 -6.71 29.40 -17.89
N ALA A 510 -6.65 29.69 -16.59
CA ALA A 510 -6.53 28.64 -15.57
C ALA A 510 -7.75 27.69 -15.58
N ALA A 511 -8.96 28.22 -15.76
CA ALA A 511 -10.17 27.41 -15.83
C ALA A 511 -10.10 26.38 -16.97
N ARG A 512 -9.63 26.79 -18.16
CA ARG A 512 -9.42 25.89 -19.29
C ARG A 512 -8.31 24.88 -19.00
N THR A 513 -7.16 25.31 -18.50
CA THR A 513 -6.03 24.43 -18.17
C THR A 513 -6.44 23.30 -17.22
N PHE A 514 -7.12 23.61 -16.12
CA PHE A 514 -7.57 22.60 -15.18
C PHE A 514 -8.72 21.75 -15.75
N SER A 515 -9.58 22.31 -16.60
CA SER A 515 -10.62 21.53 -17.29
C SER A 515 -10.00 20.51 -18.26
N ASP A 516 -9.03 20.92 -19.07
CA ASP A 516 -8.29 20.03 -19.98
C ASP A 516 -7.54 18.95 -19.20
N GLN A 517 -6.92 19.30 -18.08
CA GLN A 517 -6.26 18.33 -17.19
C GLN A 517 -7.27 17.31 -16.63
N LEU A 518 -8.43 17.76 -16.15
CA LEU A 518 -9.48 16.88 -15.61
C LEU A 518 -9.96 15.89 -16.67
N LEU A 519 -10.20 16.35 -17.90
CA LEU A 519 -10.63 15.49 -19.00
C LEU A 519 -9.57 14.47 -19.40
N LYS A 520 -8.28 14.82 -19.33
CA LYS A 520 -7.17 13.87 -19.56
C LYS A 520 -7.11 12.81 -18.47
N ILE A 521 -7.22 13.20 -17.20
CA ILE A 521 -7.26 12.28 -16.06
C ILE A 521 -8.42 11.29 -16.20
N CYS A 522 -9.57 11.79 -16.65
CA CYS A 522 -10.82 11.05 -16.75
C CYS A 522 -11.11 10.50 -18.16
N ALA A 523 -10.06 10.22 -18.95
CA ALA A 523 -10.22 9.72 -20.32
C ALA A 523 -10.99 8.38 -20.39
N LYS A 524 -10.99 7.60 -19.31
CA LYS A 524 -11.73 6.33 -19.17
C LYS A 524 -12.92 6.42 -18.20
N ALA A 525 -13.38 7.62 -17.86
CA ALA A 525 -14.51 7.77 -16.94
C ALA A 525 -15.81 7.16 -17.49
N ASP A 526 -16.70 6.80 -16.57
CA ASP A 526 -18.03 6.29 -16.91
C ASP A 526 -18.85 7.29 -17.76
N THR A 527 -19.86 6.77 -18.47
CA THR A 527 -20.83 7.57 -19.23
C THR A 527 -22.28 7.20 -18.83
N PRO A 528 -23.14 8.19 -18.47
CA PRO A 528 -22.80 9.60 -18.26
C PRO A 528 -21.87 9.77 -17.05
N GLY A 529 -20.81 10.56 -17.21
CA GLY A 529 -19.81 10.79 -16.15
C GLY A 529 -20.27 11.84 -15.14
N ARG A 530 -19.45 12.05 -14.11
CA ARG A 530 -19.70 13.01 -13.03
C ARG A 530 -19.96 14.45 -13.55
N PRO A 531 -20.78 15.27 -12.86
CA PRO A 531 -21.13 16.62 -13.30
C PRO A 531 -19.92 17.53 -13.61
N GLU A 532 -18.83 17.39 -12.86
CA GLU A 532 -17.59 18.14 -13.05
C GLU A 532 -16.98 17.91 -14.44
N LEU A 533 -17.12 16.72 -15.01
CA LEU A 533 -16.65 16.40 -16.36
C LEU A 533 -17.51 17.08 -17.42
N GLN A 534 -18.80 17.24 -17.18
CA GLN A 534 -19.70 17.96 -18.08
C GLN A 534 -19.34 19.45 -18.09
N LEU A 535 -19.11 20.04 -16.92
CA LEU A 535 -18.66 21.43 -16.77
C LEU A 535 -17.30 21.65 -17.44
N ALA A 536 -16.35 20.72 -17.27
CA ALA A 536 -15.05 20.79 -17.93
C ALA A 536 -15.17 20.81 -19.46
N ARG A 537 -15.99 19.91 -20.05
CA ARG A 537 -16.24 19.91 -21.51
C ARG A 537 -16.84 21.23 -22.00
N GLN A 538 -17.77 21.81 -21.25
CA GLN A 538 -18.38 23.11 -21.58
C GLN A 538 -17.36 24.26 -21.50
N SER A 539 -16.45 24.23 -20.53
CA SER A 539 -15.38 25.23 -20.36
C SER A 539 -14.42 25.25 -21.56
N VAL A 540 -14.01 24.06 -22.02
CA VAL A 540 -13.07 23.89 -23.15
C VAL A 540 -13.71 24.32 -24.47
N THR A 541 -14.96 23.94 -24.72
CA THR A 541 -15.68 24.27 -25.96
C THR A 541 -15.96 25.76 -26.12
N ARG A 542 -16.39 26.46 -25.06
CA ARG A 542 -16.66 27.92 -25.10
C ARG A 542 -15.42 28.77 -25.39
N SER A 543 -14.22 28.25 -25.15
CA SER A 543 -12.96 28.97 -25.34
C SER A 543 -12.34 28.78 -26.72
N GLY A 544 -12.86 27.88 -27.56
CA GLY A 544 -12.40 27.65 -28.94
C GLY A 544 -13.18 28.41 -30.02
N ALA A 545 -14.27 29.09 -29.65
CA ALA A 545 -15.14 29.82 -30.57
C ALA A 545 -14.84 31.34 -30.60
N ARG A 546 -13.59 31.75 -30.34
CA ARG A 546 -13.15 33.15 -30.38
C ARG A 546 -11.90 33.32 -31.21
#